data_AF-A0A9P9QGH4-F1
#
_entry.id   AF-A0A9P9QGH4-F1
#
_cell.length_a   1.000
_cell.length_b   1.000
_cell.length_c   1.000
_cell.angle_alpha   90.00
_cell.angle_beta   90.00
_cell.angle_gamma   90.00
#
_symmetry.space_group_name_H-M   'P 1'
#
loop_
_entity.id
_entity.type
_entity.pdbx_description
1 polymer ?
#
loop_
_entity_poly.entity_id
_entity_poly.type
_entity_poly.pdbx_seq_one_letter_code
_entity_poly.pdbx_strand_id
1 'polypeptide(L)'
;MAGSQISPSKSISLNGDSVDVSTSRENIRLDGDMEENKLLGFRDSLDDSDVTWTEDNAGDIRQPVKRVLVPFTVRGWISVGLMALAASFLGGLVAYSFKSGCTEQQCIRMTSSYSPMLDAVKLTDYQFEAELGAENVFKGHPRPELDVAWDRVGRIHPISMPDKYRAVLNKTDSGIPYPEEQGGGIMVEIEVFHQLHCLNFLRKVIYADYYSRPENVPRTFEVGNKLLFNHVDHCVDYLRQFIMCAGDVTPVTSNWVQTHHTPHPDFNTMHKCRNFDELLEWVEKNDNGGVPRQTPNPSWWPAPKLADTILDFESDYPIPPHGPPGKSWGSDDHMAQKNASADIGANE
;
A
#
# COMPACT_ATOMS: atom_id res chain seq x y z
N MET A 1 34.20 -39.11 -30.16
CA MET A 1 33.04 -38.36 -30.69
C MET A 1 33.09 -37.01 -29.99
N ALA A 2 33.46 -35.91 -30.65
CA ALA A 2 32.66 -35.18 -31.64
C ALA A 2 31.30 -34.74 -31.03
N GLY A 3 31.04 -33.48 -30.69
CA GLY A 3 31.86 -32.26 -30.77
C GLY A 3 31.34 -31.24 -31.79
N SER A 4 30.84 -30.10 -31.32
CA SER A 4 30.46 -28.94 -32.13
C SER A 4 30.32 -27.68 -31.25
N GLN A 5 31.14 -26.65 -31.49
CA GLN A 5 30.88 -25.28 -31.04
C GLN A 5 30.30 -24.48 -32.22
N ILE A 6 29.28 -23.64 -32.00
CA ILE A 6 29.02 -22.48 -32.88
C ILE A 6 28.61 -21.26 -32.04
N SER A 7 29.26 -20.13 -32.32
CA SER A 7 29.05 -18.75 -31.85
C SER A 7 30.05 -17.85 -32.64
N PRO A 8 29.98 -16.50 -32.68
CA PRO A 8 28.93 -15.54 -32.28
C PRO A 8 28.68 -14.44 -33.38
N SER A 9 28.23 -13.23 -32.97
CA SER A 9 28.28 -11.92 -33.70
C SER A 9 27.21 -11.68 -34.80
N LYS A 10 26.78 -10.46 -35.17
CA LYS A 10 27.15 -9.02 -34.92
C LYS A 10 25.86 -8.18 -34.68
N SER A 11 25.72 -7.09 -33.90
CA SER A 11 26.53 -5.92 -33.47
C SER A 11 26.49 -4.67 -34.38
N ILE A 12 25.89 -3.56 -33.89
CA ILE A 12 25.94 -2.09 -34.24
C ILE A 12 24.66 -1.46 -33.61
N SER A 13 24.60 -0.46 -32.70
CA SER A 13 25.29 0.86 -32.49
C SER A 13 24.73 1.98 -33.40
N LEU A 14 24.42 3.23 -33.04
CA LEU A 14 24.44 4.08 -31.81
C LEU A 14 22.98 4.53 -31.47
N ASN A 15 22.61 5.47 -30.57
CA ASN A 15 23.30 6.37 -29.61
C ASN A 15 22.58 6.25 -28.22
N GLY A 16 22.30 7.20 -27.30
CA GLY A 16 22.40 8.68 -27.17
C GLY A 16 21.19 9.47 -27.73
N ASP A 17 20.69 10.57 -27.14
CA ASP A 17 21.01 11.23 -25.86
C ASP A 17 19.75 11.86 -25.21
N SER A 18 19.85 12.33 -23.97
CA SER A 18 18.85 13.19 -23.32
C SER A 18 18.93 14.64 -23.81
N VAL A 19 17.89 15.45 -23.53
CA VAL A 19 18.03 16.86 -23.11
C VAL A 19 16.70 17.42 -22.58
N ASP A 20 16.81 18.44 -21.75
CA ASP A 20 15.75 19.15 -21.00
C ASP A 20 15.50 20.56 -21.63
N VAL A 21 14.75 21.42 -20.96
CA VAL A 21 14.64 22.88 -21.16
C VAL A 21 13.68 23.34 -22.27
N SER A 22 13.20 24.56 -22.08
CA SER A 22 12.02 25.17 -22.70
C SER A 22 12.37 26.32 -23.67
N THR A 23 11.30 26.88 -24.26
CA THR A 23 11.14 28.23 -24.84
C THR A 23 11.13 28.41 -26.37
N SER A 24 10.04 29.07 -26.79
CA SER A 24 9.97 30.15 -27.78
C SER A 24 9.55 29.87 -29.25
N ARG A 25 8.69 30.79 -29.71
CA ARG A 25 8.45 31.29 -31.08
C ARG A 25 7.78 30.42 -32.16
N GLU A 26 6.51 30.78 -32.38
CA GLU A 26 5.99 31.40 -33.62
C GLU A 26 6.08 30.67 -34.98
N ASN A 27 4.90 30.51 -35.59
CA ASN A 27 4.61 30.53 -37.03
C ASN A 27 5.23 29.45 -37.94
N ILE A 28 4.36 28.58 -38.46
CA ILE A 28 3.96 28.59 -39.89
C ILE A 28 2.61 27.85 -40.05
N ARG A 29 2.04 27.88 -41.26
CA ARG A 29 0.64 27.62 -41.64
C ARG A 29 0.59 26.63 -42.83
N LEU A 30 -0.63 26.29 -43.27
CA LEU A 30 -1.02 25.69 -44.56
C LEU A 30 -1.10 24.15 -44.59
N ASP A 31 -1.84 23.49 -45.49
CA ASP A 31 -3.19 23.60 -46.15
C ASP A 31 -3.23 22.50 -47.25
N GLY A 32 -4.33 22.00 -47.83
CA GLY A 32 -5.77 22.21 -47.57
C GLY A 32 -6.42 21.00 -46.87
N ASP A 33 -7.43 20.28 -47.40
CA ASP A 33 -8.19 20.34 -48.67
C ASP A 33 -9.71 20.15 -48.35
N MET A 34 -10.73 20.34 -49.20
CA MET A 34 -10.92 20.39 -50.66
C MET A 34 -12.00 21.47 -50.99
N GLU A 35 -12.42 21.83 -52.22
CA GLU A 35 -12.12 21.36 -53.58
C GLU A 35 -12.30 22.52 -54.61
N GLU A 36 -12.05 22.23 -55.90
CA GLU A 36 -12.05 23.17 -57.03
C GLU A 36 -13.46 23.47 -57.65
N ASN A 37 -13.68 24.25 -58.74
CA ASN A 37 -12.79 25.00 -59.63
C ASN A 37 -13.46 26.25 -60.28
N LYS A 38 -12.68 26.99 -61.08
CA LYS A 38 -13.02 28.22 -61.83
C LYS A 38 -13.75 27.94 -63.15
N LEU A 39 -14.30 28.99 -63.77
CA LEU A 39 -14.17 29.25 -65.20
C LEU A 39 -14.19 30.77 -65.51
N LEU A 40 -13.69 31.16 -66.69
CA LEU A 40 -13.41 32.55 -67.11
C LEU A 40 -14.14 32.90 -68.43
N GLY A 41 -14.45 34.17 -68.68
CA GLY A 41 -14.91 34.63 -70.00
C GLY A 41 -15.10 36.15 -70.13
N PHE A 42 -14.36 36.75 -71.10
CA PHE A 42 -14.53 38.00 -71.87
C PHE A 42 -15.31 39.23 -71.29
N ARG A 43 -14.89 40.52 -71.38
CA ARG A 43 -13.85 41.32 -72.10
C ARG A 43 -14.42 42.28 -73.18
N ASP A 44 -14.04 43.56 -73.05
CA ASP A 44 -14.04 44.73 -73.98
C ASP A 44 -15.32 45.09 -74.77
N SER A 45 -15.83 46.33 -74.63
CA SER A 45 -15.72 47.39 -75.68
C SER A 45 -16.66 48.61 -75.49
N LEU A 46 -16.03 49.79 -75.61
CA LEU A 46 -16.47 51.12 -76.08
C LEU A 46 -17.93 51.41 -76.53
N ASP A 47 -18.38 52.62 -76.18
CA ASP A 47 -18.83 53.75 -77.05
C ASP A 47 -20.23 54.38 -76.84
N ASP A 48 -20.39 55.54 -77.50
CA ASP A 48 -21.26 56.71 -77.27
C ASP A 48 -22.82 56.59 -77.35
N SER A 49 -23.51 57.64 -76.87
CA SER A 49 -24.95 57.98 -77.05
C SER A 49 -26.02 57.06 -76.40
N ASP A 50 -27.29 57.47 -76.15
CA ASP A 50 -28.03 58.70 -76.51
C ASP A 50 -28.98 59.16 -75.37
N VAL A 51 -29.63 60.33 -75.53
CA VAL A 51 -30.48 61.01 -74.54
C VAL A 51 -31.95 60.61 -74.62
N THR A 52 -32.57 60.31 -73.47
CA THR A 52 -34.00 60.58 -73.24
C THR A 52 -34.27 61.10 -71.83
N TRP A 53 -34.89 62.28 -71.73
CA TRP A 53 -35.51 62.77 -70.49
C TRP A 53 -36.97 62.34 -70.40
N THR A 54 -37.41 61.92 -69.21
CA THR A 54 -38.82 61.94 -68.81
C THR A 54 -38.89 62.33 -67.33
N GLU A 55 -39.60 63.42 -67.03
CA GLU A 55 -39.89 63.86 -65.66
C GLU A 55 -41.09 63.07 -65.06
N ASP A 56 -41.44 63.42 -63.82
CA ASP A 56 -42.65 63.03 -63.08
C ASP A 56 -42.89 61.52 -62.79
N ASN A 57 -42.68 61.13 -61.53
CA ASN A 57 -43.79 61.23 -60.56
C ASN A 57 -43.39 61.03 -59.08
N ALA A 58 -44.21 61.59 -58.19
CA ALA A 58 -44.44 61.27 -56.77
C ALA A 58 -43.24 60.78 -55.90
N GLY A 59 -42.83 61.61 -54.94
CA GLY A 59 -41.75 61.28 -53.99
C GLY A 59 -42.16 60.34 -52.84
N ASP A 60 -41.29 59.37 -52.53
CA ASP A 60 -41.33 58.56 -51.30
C ASP A 60 -40.35 59.14 -50.26
N ILE A 61 -40.86 59.55 -49.10
CA ILE A 61 -40.07 60.20 -48.05
C ILE A 61 -39.43 59.14 -47.15
N ARG A 62 -38.22 58.70 -47.55
CA ARG A 62 -37.36 57.82 -46.73
C ARG A 62 -37.07 58.46 -45.37
N GLN A 63 -37.84 58.08 -44.34
CA GLN A 63 -37.56 58.50 -42.97
C GLN A 63 -36.24 57.87 -42.48
N PRO A 64 -35.36 58.64 -41.81
CA PRO A 64 -34.15 58.08 -41.23
C PRO A 64 -34.50 57.18 -40.04
N VAL A 65 -34.18 55.89 -40.14
CA VAL A 65 -34.31 54.94 -39.03
C VAL A 65 -33.33 55.32 -37.92
N LYS A 66 -33.79 56.16 -36.99
CA LYS A 66 -33.03 56.54 -35.80
C LYS A 66 -32.75 55.27 -35.00
N ARG A 67 -31.49 54.85 -34.93
CA ARG A 67 -31.04 53.85 -33.95
C ARG A 67 -31.29 54.43 -32.56
N VAL A 68 -32.39 54.04 -31.93
CA VAL A 68 -32.69 54.39 -30.54
C VAL A 68 -31.67 53.67 -29.68
N LEU A 69 -30.62 54.38 -29.28
CA LEU A 69 -29.66 53.90 -28.29
C LEU A 69 -30.36 53.88 -26.94
N VAL A 70 -31.03 52.77 -26.63
CA VAL A 70 -31.78 52.61 -25.38
C VAL A 70 -30.81 52.82 -24.21
N PRO A 71 -31.02 53.82 -23.34
CA PRO A 71 -30.11 54.06 -22.23
C PRO A 71 -30.16 52.87 -21.28
N PHE A 72 -29.00 52.25 -21.02
CA PHE A 72 -28.87 51.18 -20.04
C PHE A 72 -29.21 51.73 -18.64
N THR A 73 -30.48 51.58 -18.26
CA THR A 73 -30.98 52.07 -16.97
C THR A 73 -30.22 51.40 -15.82
N VAL A 74 -30.12 52.09 -14.68
CA VAL A 74 -29.54 51.54 -13.44
C VAL A 74 -30.18 50.18 -13.08
N ARG A 75 -31.48 50.03 -13.36
CA ARG A 75 -32.25 48.79 -13.17
C ARG A 75 -31.74 47.62 -14.02
N GLY A 76 -31.20 47.88 -15.22
CA GLY A 76 -30.56 46.88 -16.08
C GLY A 76 -29.17 46.47 -15.60
N TRP A 77 -28.38 47.42 -15.05
CA TRP A 77 -27.11 47.08 -14.40
C TRP A 77 -27.32 46.25 -13.13
N ILE A 78 -28.37 46.55 -12.34
CA ILE A 78 -28.76 45.76 -11.17
C ILE A 78 -29.15 44.32 -11.58
N SER A 79 -29.96 44.13 -12.64
CA SER A 79 -30.34 42.77 -13.07
C SER A 79 -29.16 41.98 -13.64
N VAL A 80 -28.24 42.60 -14.38
CA VAL A 80 -26.99 41.96 -14.83
C VAL A 80 -26.12 41.56 -13.63
N GLY A 81 -25.96 42.44 -12.64
CA GLY A 81 -25.21 42.12 -11.40
C GLY A 81 -25.84 40.97 -10.61
N LEU A 82 -27.17 40.94 -10.47
CA LEU A 82 -27.89 39.85 -9.81
C LEU A 82 -27.77 38.52 -10.59
N MET A 83 -27.82 38.54 -11.91
CA MET A 83 -27.59 37.34 -12.73
C MET A 83 -26.15 36.84 -12.62
N ALA A 84 -25.15 37.72 -12.58
CA ALA A 84 -23.74 37.36 -12.38
C ALA A 84 -23.50 36.76 -10.99
N LEU A 85 -24.11 37.32 -9.93
CA LEU A 85 -24.06 36.77 -8.58
C LEU A 85 -24.76 35.41 -8.50
N ALA A 86 -25.94 35.26 -9.10
CA ALA A 86 -26.67 34.00 -9.13
C ALA A 86 -25.89 32.91 -9.89
N ALA A 87 -25.30 33.24 -11.04
CA ALA A 87 -24.46 32.31 -11.80
C ALA A 87 -23.18 31.93 -11.03
N SER A 88 -22.55 32.88 -10.33
CA SER A 88 -21.36 32.62 -9.49
C SER A 88 -21.71 31.72 -8.30
N PHE A 89 -22.85 31.96 -7.65
CA PHE A 89 -23.34 31.13 -6.53
C PHE A 89 -23.71 29.72 -7.01
N LEU A 90 -24.42 29.60 -8.13
CA LEU A 90 -24.77 28.30 -8.73
C LEU A 90 -23.53 27.54 -9.18
N GLY A 91 -22.56 28.21 -9.81
CA GLY A 91 -21.26 27.63 -10.15
C GLY A 91 -20.46 27.18 -8.93
N GLY A 92 -20.49 27.96 -7.84
CA GLY A 92 -19.90 27.59 -6.56
C GLY A 92 -20.56 26.36 -5.91
N LEU A 93 -21.90 26.29 -5.93
CA LEU A 93 -22.64 25.11 -5.47
C LEU A 93 -22.32 23.87 -6.33
N VAL A 94 -22.30 24.01 -7.65
CA VAL A 94 -21.97 22.92 -8.59
C VAL A 94 -20.53 22.44 -8.38
N ALA A 95 -19.56 23.36 -8.24
CA ALA A 95 -18.17 23.00 -7.94
C ALA A 95 -18.00 22.35 -6.55
N TYR A 96 -18.81 22.76 -5.56
CA TYR A 96 -18.84 22.11 -4.24
C TYR A 96 -19.46 20.71 -4.31
N SER A 97 -20.55 20.52 -5.07
CA SER A 97 -21.15 19.20 -5.33
C SER A 97 -20.24 18.28 -6.14
N PHE A 98 -19.38 18.83 -7.01
CA PHE A 98 -18.32 18.10 -7.71
C PHE A 98 -16.99 18.04 -6.96
N LYS A 99 -16.95 18.39 -5.66
CA LYS A 99 -15.78 18.15 -4.81
C LYS A 99 -15.70 16.66 -4.48
N SER A 100 -15.15 15.89 -5.42
CA SER A 100 -14.92 14.45 -5.30
C SER A 100 -14.20 14.09 -4.00
N GLY A 101 -14.53 12.93 -3.44
CA GLY A 101 -13.80 12.35 -2.31
C GLY A 101 -12.34 12.03 -2.65
N CYS A 102 -11.62 11.50 -1.66
CA CYS A 102 -10.28 10.97 -1.91
C CYS A 102 -10.33 9.85 -2.97
N THR A 103 -9.32 9.79 -3.83
CA THR A 103 -9.01 8.56 -4.57
C THR A 103 -8.65 7.45 -3.57
N GLU A 104 -8.86 6.18 -3.93
CA GLU A 104 -8.58 5.03 -3.03
C GLU A 104 -7.19 5.15 -2.37
N GLN A 105 -6.16 5.47 -3.16
CA GLN A 105 -4.79 5.65 -2.66
C GLN A 105 -4.61 6.83 -1.71
N GLN A 106 -5.35 7.93 -1.91
CA GLN A 106 -5.39 9.04 -0.95
C GLN A 106 -6.12 8.64 0.33
N CYS A 107 -7.23 7.88 0.23
CA CYS A 107 -7.94 7.39 1.41
C CYS A 107 -7.05 6.45 2.24
N ILE A 108 -6.41 5.45 1.60
CA ILE A 108 -5.44 4.53 2.22
C ILE A 108 -4.34 5.30 2.97
N ARG A 109 -3.73 6.30 2.32
CA ARG A 109 -2.67 7.14 2.92
C ARG A 109 -3.15 8.04 4.06
N MET A 110 -4.45 8.31 4.19
CA MET A 110 -5.03 9.04 5.33
C MET A 110 -5.45 8.12 6.49
N THR A 111 -5.78 6.86 6.23
CA THR A 111 -6.22 5.87 7.22
C THR A 111 -5.15 4.85 7.61
N SER A 112 -3.88 5.10 7.27
CA SER A 112 -2.75 4.20 7.54
C SER A 112 -1.55 4.96 8.09
N SER A 113 -0.86 4.35 9.06
CA SER A 113 0.51 4.74 9.41
C SER A 113 1.44 4.64 8.19
N TYR A 114 2.55 5.39 8.19
CA TYR A 114 3.53 5.29 7.11
C TYR A 114 4.05 3.85 6.95
N SER A 115 4.17 3.38 5.72
CA SER A 115 4.84 2.14 5.35
C SER A 115 5.43 2.27 3.94
N PRO A 116 6.59 1.67 3.65
CA PRO A 116 7.12 1.62 2.27
C PRO A 116 6.19 0.86 1.30
N MET A 117 5.27 0.04 1.82
CA MET A 117 4.29 -0.72 1.02
C MET A 117 3.03 0.04 0.65
N LEU A 118 2.81 1.28 1.14
CA LEU A 118 1.51 1.96 0.95
C LEU A 118 1.09 2.05 -0.52
N ASP A 119 2.04 2.25 -1.44
CA ASP A 119 1.77 2.37 -2.89
C ASP A 119 1.66 1.02 -3.62
N ALA A 120 1.75 -0.10 -2.90
CA ALA A 120 1.40 -1.44 -3.35
C ALA A 120 0.03 -1.92 -2.82
N VAL A 121 -0.62 -1.18 -1.93
CA VAL A 121 -1.93 -1.52 -1.39
C VAL A 121 -3.01 -1.30 -2.47
N LYS A 122 -3.66 -2.37 -2.91
CA LYS A 122 -4.98 -2.31 -3.55
C LYS A 122 -6.06 -2.85 -2.62
N LEU A 123 -7.28 -2.32 -2.70
CA LEU A 123 -8.42 -2.89 -1.98
C LEU A 123 -9.13 -3.95 -2.84
N THR A 124 -9.64 -4.97 -2.17
CA THR A 124 -10.51 -6.00 -2.75
C THR A 124 -11.71 -6.24 -1.84
N ASP A 125 -12.86 -6.55 -2.42
CA ASP A 125 -14.00 -7.07 -1.68
C ASP A 125 -13.77 -8.58 -1.50
N TYR A 126 -13.87 -9.07 -0.26
CA TYR A 126 -13.58 -10.47 0.06
C TYR A 126 -14.64 -11.05 1.01
N GLN A 127 -15.14 -12.22 0.61
CA GLN A 127 -16.08 -13.04 1.38
C GLN A 127 -15.26 -13.94 2.31
N PHE A 128 -15.44 -13.83 3.62
CA PHE A 128 -14.77 -14.77 4.54
C PHE A 128 -15.37 -16.17 4.39
N GLU A 129 -14.50 -17.19 4.48
CA GLU A 129 -14.82 -18.62 4.61
C GLU A 129 -14.57 -19.09 6.05
N ALA A 130 -15.17 -18.39 7.02
CA ALA A 130 -14.79 -18.48 8.43
C ALA A 130 -15.65 -19.47 9.26
N GLU A 131 -16.57 -20.18 8.62
CA GLU A 131 -17.43 -21.16 9.28
C GLU A 131 -16.67 -22.22 10.07
N LEU A 132 -17.25 -22.65 11.21
CA LEU A 132 -16.63 -23.65 12.09
C LEU A 132 -16.35 -24.96 11.36
N GLY A 133 -17.23 -25.34 10.41
CA GLY A 133 -17.08 -26.52 9.56
C GLY A 133 -16.28 -26.35 8.25
N ALA A 134 -15.85 -25.13 7.87
CA ALA A 134 -15.11 -24.92 6.61
C ALA A 134 -13.75 -25.63 6.63
N GLU A 135 -13.34 -26.24 5.51
CA GLU A 135 -12.00 -26.83 5.33
C GLU A 135 -11.15 -25.96 4.41
N ASN A 136 -9.92 -25.66 4.81
CA ASN A 136 -8.96 -24.93 3.98
C ASN A 136 -7.50 -25.29 4.37
N VAL A 137 -6.54 -24.82 3.57
CA VAL A 137 -5.10 -25.15 3.74
C VAL A 137 -4.52 -24.66 5.07
N PHE A 138 -5.09 -23.61 5.69
CA PHE A 138 -4.61 -23.00 6.93
C PHE A 138 -5.24 -23.60 8.21
N LYS A 139 -6.22 -24.50 8.10
CA LYS A 139 -7.03 -25.01 9.21
C LYS A 139 -6.82 -26.51 9.46
N GLY A 140 -7.11 -26.97 10.68
CA GLY A 140 -7.06 -28.38 11.08
C GLY A 140 -5.74 -28.84 11.72
N HIS A 141 -5.56 -30.15 11.83
CA HIS A 141 -4.41 -30.76 12.50
C HIS A 141 -3.06 -30.52 11.78
N PRO A 142 -1.92 -30.56 12.53
CA PRO A 142 -0.56 -30.50 11.98
C PRO A 142 -0.30 -31.50 10.86
N ARG A 143 0.31 -31.01 9.78
CA ARG A 143 0.64 -31.75 8.55
C ARG A 143 1.56 -30.88 7.67
N PRO A 144 2.44 -31.47 6.82
CA PRO A 144 3.48 -30.71 6.11
C PRO A 144 2.95 -29.57 5.23
N GLU A 145 1.82 -29.75 4.55
CA GLU A 145 1.24 -28.75 3.66
C GLU A 145 0.60 -27.57 4.41
N LEU A 146 0.06 -27.82 5.62
CA LEU A 146 -0.41 -26.78 6.53
C LEU A 146 0.76 -25.90 7.01
N ASP A 147 1.88 -26.54 7.35
CA ASP A 147 3.07 -25.83 7.83
C ASP A 147 3.76 -25.06 6.71
N VAL A 148 3.83 -25.59 5.48
CA VAL A 148 4.32 -24.83 4.31
C VAL A 148 3.44 -23.61 4.02
N ALA A 149 2.11 -23.72 4.13
CA ALA A 149 1.22 -22.58 3.92
C ALA A 149 1.42 -21.49 4.98
N TRP A 150 1.42 -21.87 6.26
CA TRP A 150 1.64 -20.94 7.38
C TRP A 150 3.04 -20.33 7.41
N ASP A 151 4.08 -21.11 7.10
CA ASP A 151 5.46 -20.65 7.13
C ASP A 151 5.83 -19.81 5.88
N ARG A 152 5.00 -19.80 4.81
CA ARG A 152 5.05 -18.76 3.77
C ARG A 152 4.46 -17.44 4.28
N VAL A 153 3.20 -17.44 4.72
CA VAL A 153 2.48 -16.18 5.02
C VAL A 153 2.88 -15.54 6.36
N GLY A 154 3.39 -16.33 7.30
CA GLY A 154 3.97 -15.88 8.58
C GLY A 154 5.49 -15.78 8.58
N ARG A 155 6.11 -15.66 7.40
CA ARG A 155 7.55 -15.41 7.26
C ARG A 155 7.85 -13.94 7.56
N ILE A 156 8.82 -13.70 8.44
CA ILE A 156 9.40 -12.36 8.59
C ILE A 156 10.29 -12.06 7.38
N HIS A 157 9.98 -10.97 6.68
CA HIS A 157 10.70 -10.47 5.53
C HIS A 157 11.38 -9.12 5.89
N PRO A 158 12.71 -9.10 6.09
CA PRO A 158 13.46 -7.87 6.35
C PRO A 158 13.55 -7.03 5.07
N ILE A 159 13.15 -5.76 5.15
CA ILE A 159 13.20 -4.81 4.03
C ILE A 159 13.91 -3.51 4.43
N SER A 160 14.41 -2.77 3.43
CA SER A 160 14.92 -1.41 3.62
C SER A 160 13.77 -0.43 3.89
N MET A 161 13.96 0.45 4.87
CA MET A 161 13.21 1.70 5.01
C MET A 161 14.18 2.89 5.15
N PRO A 162 13.98 4.00 4.41
CA PRO A 162 14.79 5.20 4.57
C PRO A 162 14.67 5.81 5.97
N ASP A 163 15.81 6.08 6.61
CA ASP A 163 15.92 6.49 8.02
C ASP A 163 15.02 7.67 8.42
N LYS A 164 14.81 8.63 7.51
CA LYS A 164 13.94 9.81 7.67
C LYS A 164 12.50 9.48 8.14
N TYR A 165 12.01 8.25 7.95
CA TYR A 165 10.69 7.82 8.39
C TYR A 165 10.64 7.35 9.85
N ARG A 166 11.77 7.14 10.54
CA ARG A 166 11.83 6.81 11.99
C ARG A 166 11.07 7.82 12.84
N ALA A 167 11.26 9.12 12.57
CA ALA A 167 10.56 10.19 13.29
C ALA A 167 9.05 10.21 13.02
N VAL A 168 8.62 9.89 11.79
CA VAL A 168 7.20 9.81 11.40
C VAL A 168 6.47 8.67 12.13
N LEU A 169 7.19 7.60 12.47
CA LEU A 169 6.66 6.44 13.18
C LEU A 169 6.85 6.49 14.72
N ASN A 170 7.42 7.55 15.27
CA ASN A 170 7.86 7.63 16.68
C ASN A 170 8.81 6.47 17.07
N LYS A 171 9.75 6.15 16.17
CA LYS A 171 10.75 5.07 16.28
C LYS A 171 12.18 5.63 16.13
N THR A 172 12.42 6.81 16.68
CA THR A 172 13.72 7.52 16.58
C THR A 172 14.90 6.68 17.07
N ASP A 173 14.71 5.86 18.10
CA ASP A 173 15.77 5.17 18.83
C ASP A 173 15.77 3.65 18.60
N SER A 174 14.94 3.14 17.69
CA SER A 174 14.82 1.72 17.34
C SER A 174 15.00 1.46 15.84
N GLY A 175 15.78 0.44 15.48
CA GLY A 175 15.98 -0.02 14.10
C GLY A 175 17.46 -0.19 13.77
N ILE A 176 17.81 -1.37 13.24
CA ILE A 176 19.19 -1.76 12.89
C ILE A 176 19.56 -1.15 11.52
N PRO A 177 20.75 -0.56 11.33
CA PRO A 177 21.21 -0.11 10.02
C PRO A 177 21.24 -1.26 9.01
N TYR A 178 20.64 -1.05 7.84
CA TYR A 178 20.60 -2.05 6.77
C TYR A 178 21.78 -1.84 5.82
N PRO A 179 22.46 -2.90 5.34
CA PRO A 179 23.58 -2.76 4.42
C PRO A 179 23.22 -1.99 3.15
N GLU A 180 24.12 -1.13 2.68
CA GLU A 180 23.91 -0.28 1.49
C GLU A 180 23.68 -1.14 0.23
N GLU A 181 24.36 -2.28 0.13
CA GLU A 181 24.18 -3.28 -0.93
C GLU A 181 22.81 -4.00 -0.89
N GLN A 182 22.09 -3.95 0.24
CA GLN A 182 20.71 -4.43 0.39
C GLN A 182 19.67 -3.30 0.27
N GLY A 183 20.11 -2.04 0.06
CA GLY A 183 19.26 -0.86 -0.11
C GLY A 183 19.47 0.25 0.91
N GLY A 184 20.34 0.04 1.92
CA GLY A 184 20.69 1.04 2.91
C GLY A 184 19.55 1.43 3.85
N GLY A 185 19.77 2.51 4.62
CA GLY A 185 18.80 3.00 5.60
C GLY A 185 18.71 2.07 6.82
N ILE A 186 17.49 1.69 7.22
CA ILE A 186 17.26 0.80 8.36
C ILE A 186 16.43 -0.42 7.98
N MET A 187 16.71 -1.53 8.64
CA MET A 187 15.93 -2.75 8.55
C MET A 187 14.59 -2.55 9.26
N VAL A 188 13.51 -2.90 8.57
CA VAL A 188 12.18 -3.10 9.18
C VAL A 188 11.58 -4.41 8.70
N GLU A 189 10.59 -4.89 9.44
CA GLU A 189 9.60 -5.85 8.98
C GLU A 189 8.25 -5.14 8.81
N ILE A 190 7.25 -5.83 8.26
CA ILE A 190 5.92 -5.27 8.06
C ILE A 190 4.90 -6.02 8.94
N GLU A 191 4.20 -5.25 9.77
CA GLU A 191 3.25 -5.67 10.83
C GLU A 191 2.40 -6.90 10.47
N VAL A 192 1.79 -6.97 9.28
CA VAL A 192 0.89 -8.08 8.91
C VAL A 192 1.58 -9.45 8.90
N PHE A 193 2.85 -9.51 8.52
CA PHE A 193 3.62 -10.76 8.51
C PHE A 193 4.09 -11.14 9.93
N HIS A 194 4.31 -10.15 10.81
CA HIS A 194 4.56 -10.39 12.23
C HIS A 194 3.28 -10.86 12.96
N GLN A 195 2.11 -10.33 12.61
CA GLN A 195 0.81 -10.81 13.12
C GLN A 195 0.57 -12.26 12.70
N LEU A 196 0.84 -12.61 11.44
CA LEU A 196 0.76 -13.99 10.95
C LEU A 196 1.83 -14.89 11.56
N HIS A 197 3.02 -14.36 11.88
CA HIS A 197 4.04 -15.08 12.64
C HIS A 197 3.56 -15.42 14.06
N CYS A 198 3.04 -14.44 14.80
CA CYS A 198 2.45 -14.64 16.14
C CYS A 198 1.30 -15.65 16.11
N LEU A 199 0.41 -15.57 15.13
CA LEU A 199 -0.72 -16.49 14.99
C LEU A 199 -0.27 -17.92 14.65
N ASN A 200 0.76 -18.07 13.81
CA ASN A 200 1.40 -19.35 13.51
C ASN A 200 2.13 -19.95 14.73
N PHE A 201 2.80 -19.11 15.53
CA PHE A 201 3.44 -19.51 16.78
C PHE A 201 2.40 -20.03 17.78
N LEU A 202 1.30 -19.30 17.99
CA LEU A 202 0.18 -19.73 18.83
C LEU A 202 -0.48 -21.03 18.32
N ARG A 203 -0.67 -21.19 17.00
CA ARG A 203 -1.12 -22.45 16.38
C ARG A 203 -0.20 -23.62 16.74
N LYS A 204 1.13 -23.42 16.67
CA LYS A 204 2.12 -24.45 17.01
C LYS A 204 2.12 -24.76 18.51
N VAL A 205 1.83 -23.78 19.38
CA VAL A 205 1.67 -24.01 20.84
C VAL A 205 0.39 -24.80 21.17
N ILE A 206 -0.74 -24.51 20.52
CA ILE A 206 -2.01 -25.26 20.70
C ILE A 206 -1.83 -26.76 20.39
N TYR A 207 -0.96 -27.11 19.45
CA TYR A 207 -0.64 -28.48 19.06
C TYR A 207 0.71 -28.98 19.66
N ALA A 208 1.04 -28.60 20.89
CA ALA A 208 2.27 -29.01 21.58
C ALA A 208 2.58 -30.52 21.49
N ASP A 209 1.59 -31.41 21.65
CA ASP A 209 1.79 -32.87 21.52
C ASP A 209 2.29 -33.36 20.13
N TYR A 210 2.30 -32.48 19.13
CA TYR A 210 2.98 -32.68 17.85
C TYR A 210 4.33 -31.94 17.77
N TYR A 211 4.39 -30.66 18.15
CA TYR A 211 5.56 -29.80 17.98
C TYR A 211 6.59 -29.85 19.13
N SER A 212 6.30 -30.51 20.25
CA SER A 212 7.28 -30.83 21.31
C SER A 212 8.06 -32.12 21.03
N ARG A 213 7.87 -32.75 19.86
CA ARG A 213 8.60 -33.97 19.47
C ARG A 213 9.91 -33.60 18.77
N PRO A 214 11.03 -34.32 19.02
CA PRO A 214 12.33 -33.98 18.44
C PRO A 214 12.34 -33.90 16.90
N GLU A 215 11.52 -34.71 16.23
CA GLU A 215 11.39 -34.71 14.76
C GLU A 215 10.60 -33.53 14.18
N ASN A 216 9.81 -32.83 15.01
CA ASN A 216 8.89 -31.77 14.59
C ASN A 216 9.18 -30.41 15.24
N VAL A 217 10.20 -30.30 16.10
CA VAL A 217 10.39 -29.11 16.96
C VAL A 217 10.69 -27.85 16.14
N PRO A 218 9.85 -26.80 16.23
CA PRO A 218 10.14 -25.51 15.59
C PRO A 218 11.37 -24.87 16.24
N ARG A 219 12.25 -24.24 15.45
CA ARG A 219 13.40 -23.50 16.01
C ARG A 219 13.02 -22.35 16.94
N THR A 220 11.80 -21.83 16.81
CA THR A 220 11.22 -20.85 17.74
C THR A 220 10.91 -21.42 19.12
N PHE A 221 10.92 -22.76 19.28
CA PHE A 221 10.78 -23.46 20.56
C PHE A 221 12.14 -23.95 21.11
N GLU A 222 13.25 -23.75 20.39
CA GLU A 222 14.62 -24.07 20.85
C GLU A 222 15.16 -23.00 21.83
N VAL A 223 14.33 -22.60 22.80
CA VAL A 223 14.59 -21.55 23.79
C VAL A 223 14.18 -22.03 25.20
N GLY A 224 14.74 -21.41 26.25
CA GLY A 224 14.37 -21.75 27.63
C GLY A 224 12.89 -21.45 27.92
N ASN A 225 12.27 -22.27 28.78
CA ASN A 225 10.83 -22.26 29.07
C ASN A 225 10.26 -20.84 29.32
N LYS A 226 10.95 -20.01 30.10
CA LYS A 226 10.56 -18.63 30.39
C LYS A 226 10.41 -17.75 29.15
N LEU A 227 11.34 -17.84 28.20
CA LEU A 227 11.29 -17.05 26.96
C LEU A 227 10.19 -17.54 26.03
N LEU A 228 9.93 -18.86 26.00
CA LEU A 228 8.80 -19.44 25.26
C LEU A 228 7.46 -18.85 25.75
N PHE A 229 7.20 -18.86 27.06
CA PHE A 229 5.96 -18.33 27.62
C PHE A 229 5.85 -16.80 27.48
N ASN A 230 6.92 -16.04 27.71
CA ASN A 230 6.91 -14.60 27.46
C ASN A 230 6.59 -14.27 25.97
N HIS A 231 7.07 -15.08 25.03
CA HIS A 231 6.73 -14.96 23.61
C HIS A 231 5.26 -15.32 23.32
N VAL A 232 4.67 -16.30 24.03
CA VAL A 232 3.21 -16.58 23.98
C VAL A 232 2.41 -15.36 24.43
N ASP A 233 2.71 -14.82 25.62
CA ASP A 233 1.98 -13.69 26.19
C ASP A 233 2.11 -12.44 25.32
N HIS A 234 3.31 -12.19 24.78
CA HIS A 234 3.55 -11.15 23.78
C HIS A 234 2.69 -11.34 22.52
N CYS A 235 2.65 -12.55 21.94
CA CYS A 235 1.83 -12.85 20.76
C CYS A 235 0.33 -12.61 21.02
N VAL A 236 -0.17 -13.01 22.19
CA VAL A 236 -1.58 -12.81 22.58
C VAL A 236 -1.90 -11.33 22.73
N ASP A 237 -1.06 -10.57 23.44
CA ASP A 237 -1.34 -9.15 23.67
C ASP A 237 -1.14 -8.28 22.42
N TYR A 238 -0.12 -8.57 21.61
CA TYR A 238 0.11 -7.88 20.33
C TYR A 238 -1.06 -8.10 19.37
N LEU A 239 -1.54 -9.34 19.21
CA LEU A 239 -2.72 -9.62 18.38
C LEU A 239 -4.00 -8.99 18.95
N ARG A 240 -4.18 -8.97 20.28
CA ARG A 240 -5.28 -8.23 20.94
C ARG A 240 -5.21 -6.74 20.61
N GLN A 241 -4.04 -6.11 20.74
CA GLN A 241 -3.85 -4.69 20.42
C GLN A 241 -4.14 -4.41 18.94
N PHE A 242 -3.66 -5.25 18.02
CA PHE A 242 -3.94 -5.11 16.59
C PHE A 242 -5.43 -5.21 16.28
N ILE A 243 -6.13 -6.23 16.80
CA ILE A 243 -7.58 -6.42 16.58
C ILE A 243 -8.38 -5.22 17.12
N MET A 244 -8.03 -4.73 18.31
CA MET A 244 -8.66 -3.53 18.89
C MET A 244 -8.33 -2.23 18.14
N CYS A 245 -7.18 -2.15 17.48
CA CYS A 245 -6.76 -1.00 16.68
C CYS A 245 -7.39 -1.01 15.27
N ALA A 246 -7.54 -2.19 14.67
CA ALA A 246 -8.26 -2.38 13.40
C ALA A 246 -9.76 -2.11 13.57
N GLY A 247 -10.35 -2.55 14.69
CA GLY A 247 -11.68 -2.14 15.13
C GLY A 247 -12.80 -2.45 14.14
N ASP A 248 -12.80 -3.65 13.55
CA ASP A 248 -13.76 -4.01 12.51
C ASP A 248 -15.22 -3.93 13.02
N VAL A 249 -16.04 -3.20 12.27
CA VAL A 249 -17.47 -2.94 12.57
C VAL A 249 -18.41 -3.73 11.65
N THR A 250 -17.88 -4.67 10.86
CA THR A 250 -18.67 -5.51 9.95
C THR A 250 -19.67 -6.37 10.75
N PRO A 251 -20.98 -6.30 10.46
CA PRO A 251 -21.99 -6.95 11.29
C PRO A 251 -22.06 -8.46 11.01
N VAL A 252 -21.70 -9.25 12.03
CA VAL A 252 -21.95 -10.70 12.08
C VAL A 252 -23.44 -10.95 12.30
N THR A 253 -24.08 -11.69 11.41
CA THR A 253 -25.50 -12.09 11.55
C THR A 253 -25.62 -13.41 12.31
N SER A 254 -26.82 -13.99 12.44
CA SER A 254 -26.98 -15.29 13.12
C SER A 254 -28.18 -16.08 12.59
N ASN A 255 -28.00 -17.39 12.45
CA ASN A 255 -28.98 -18.34 11.94
C ASN A 255 -29.45 -19.30 13.05
N TRP A 256 -30.69 -19.81 12.94
CA TRP A 256 -31.16 -20.88 13.82
C TRP A 256 -30.75 -22.25 13.26
N VAL A 257 -29.97 -23.01 14.02
CA VAL A 257 -29.54 -24.38 13.67
C VAL A 257 -30.06 -25.38 14.70
N GLN A 258 -30.57 -26.53 14.24
CA GLN A 258 -31.31 -27.49 15.09
C GLN A 258 -30.48 -28.11 16.22
N THR A 259 -29.15 -28.08 16.11
CA THR A 259 -28.22 -28.67 17.07
C THR A 259 -27.76 -27.72 18.17
N HIS A 260 -28.18 -26.45 18.14
CA HIS A 260 -27.73 -25.41 19.09
C HIS A 260 -28.90 -24.90 19.95
N HIS A 261 -28.59 -24.54 21.20
CA HIS A 261 -29.55 -23.92 22.13
C HIS A 261 -29.63 -22.38 22.02
N THR A 262 -28.80 -21.79 21.15
CA THR A 262 -28.73 -20.36 20.85
C THR A 262 -28.61 -20.18 19.33
N PRO A 263 -28.87 -18.98 18.77
CA PRO A 263 -28.49 -18.66 17.40
C PRO A 263 -27.01 -18.95 17.16
N HIS A 264 -26.70 -19.48 15.98
CA HIS A 264 -25.32 -19.70 15.51
C HIS A 264 -24.89 -18.46 14.70
N PRO A 265 -23.77 -17.80 15.03
CA PRO A 265 -23.28 -16.67 14.23
C PRO A 265 -22.96 -17.10 12.80
N ASP A 266 -23.30 -16.28 11.81
CA ASP A 266 -22.88 -16.48 10.42
C ASP A 266 -21.53 -15.79 10.23
N PHE A 267 -20.45 -16.57 10.18
CA PHE A 267 -19.08 -16.05 10.14
C PHE A 267 -18.65 -15.67 8.73
N ASN A 268 -19.43 -16.00 7.71
CA ASN A 268 -19.18 -15.63 6.33
C ASN A 268 -19.61 -14.17 6.07
N THR A 269 -18.96 -13.21 6.70
CA THR A 269 -19.17 -11.78 6.43
C THR A 269 -18.32 -11.26 5.25
N MET A 270 -18.87 -10.28 4.53
CA MET A 270 -18.20 -9.55 3.45
C MET A 270 -17.38 -8.39 4.01
N HIS A 271 -16.11 -8.29 3.61
CA HIS A 271 -15.20 -7.23 4.06
C HIS A 271 -14.52 -6.53 2.88
N LYS A 272 -14.05 -5.30 3.11
CA LYS A 272 -13.15 -4.58 2.19
C LYS A 272 -11.70 -4.74 2.67
N CYS A 273 -11.02 -5.76 2.17
CA CYS A 273 -9.66 -6.10 2.55
C CYS A 273 -8.61 -5.34 1.72
N ARG A 274 -7.39 -5.21 2.25
CA ARG A 274 -6.21 -5.02 1.39
C ARG A 274 -5.92 -6.36 0.70
N ASN A 275 -5.57 -6.37 -0.58
CA ASN A 275 -5.21 -7.61 -1.29
C ASN A 275 -3.92 -8.19 -0.69
N PHE A 276 -4.03 -9.32 0.01
CA PHE A 276 -2.89 -9.91 0.73
C PHE A 276 -1.85 -10.53 -0.20
N ASP A 277 -2.25 -11.15 -1.30
CA ASP A 277 -1.31 -11.77 -2.25
C ASP A 277 -0.39 -10.73 -2.89
N GLU A 278 -0.91 -9.55 -3.24
CA GLU A 278 -0.09 -8.45 -3.76
C GLU A 278 0.88 -7.86 -2.72
N LEU A 279 0.48 -7.84 -1.44
CA LEU A 279 1.37 -7.45 -0.35
C LEU A 279 2.47 -8.50 -0.13
N LEU A 280 2.13 -9.80 -0.20
CA LEU A 280 3.07 -10.90 -0.08
C LEU A 280 4.06 -10.91 -1.26
N GLU A 281 3.59 -10.82 -2.51
CA GLU A 281 4.46 -10.70 -3.69
C GLU A 281 5.38 -9.47 -3.62
N TRP A 282 4.89 -8.33 -3.11
CA TRP A 282 5.73 -7.15 -2.93
C TRP A 282 6.81 -7.41 -1.87
N VAL A 283 6.48 -8.02 -0.72
CA VAL A 283 7.47 -8.23 0.35
C VAL A 283 8.46 -9.33 0.02
N GLU A 284 8.02 -10.43 -0.61
CA GLU A 284 8.88 -11.50 -1.14
C GLU A 284 9.88 -10.96 -2.18
N LYS A 285 9.51 -9.91 -2.92
CA LYS A 285 10.37 -9.24 -3.91
C LYS A 285 11.34 -8.20 -3.31
N ASN A 286 11.04 -7.64 -2.13
CA ASN A 286 11.86 -6.61 -1.49
C ASN A 286 12.67 -7.14 -0.29
N ASP A 287 12.49 -8.41 0.11
CA ASP A 287 13.37 -9.17 1.02
C ASP A 287 14.74 -9.41 0.36
N ASN A 288 15.65 -8.44 0.51
CA ASN A 288 17.04 -8.55 0.08
C ASN A 288 17.90 -9.39 1.07
N GLY A 289 17.25 -10.10 2.01
CA GLY A 289 17.87 -10.82 3.11
C GLY A 289 18.08 -9.95 4.36
N GLY A 290 18.25 -10.59 5.52
CA GLY A 290 18.61 -9.89 6.76
C GLY A 290 20.10 -9.53 6.85
N VAL A 291 20.48 -8.86 7.95
CA VAL A 291 21.89 -8.66 8.32
C VAL A 291 22.58 -10.02 8.53
N PRO A 292 23.87 -10.18 8.14
CA PRO A 292 24.57 -11.45 8.25
C PRO A 292 24.63 -12.02 9.68
N ARG A 293 23.94 -13.15 9.91
CA ARG A 293 23.85 -13.87 11.20
C ARG A 293 25.19 -14.27 11.84
N GLN A 294 26.28 -14.27 11.08
CA GLN A 294 27.57 -14.87 11.49
C GLN A 294 28.60 -13.87 12.03
N THR A 295 28.33 -12.57 11.93
CA THR A 295 29.16 -11.53 12.56
C THR A 295 28.31 -10.72 13.53
N PRO A 296 28.33 -11.03 14.84
CA PRO A 296 27.81 -10.14 15.87
C PRO A 296 28.69 -8.87 15.90
N ASN A 297 28.35 -7.89 15.07
CA ASN A 297 29.03 -6.60 15.07
C ASN A 297 28.64 -5.86 16.37
N PRO A 298 29.60 -5.49 17.24
CA PRO A 298 29.29 -4.75 18.47
C PRO A 298 28.60 -3.41 18.23
N SER A 299 28.68 -2.81 17.04
CA SER A 299 27.93 -1.60 16.70
C SER A 299 26.44 -1.84 16.39
N TRP A 300 25.96 -3.08 16.43
CA TRP A 300 24.54 -3.44 16.31
C TRP A 300 23.91 -3.86 17.66
N TRP A 301 24.72 -4.20 18.68
CA TRP A 301 24.25 -4.68 19.99
C TRP A 301 24.94 -3.96 21.16
N PRO A 302 24.19 -3.17 21.96
CA PRO A 302 22.84 -2.67 21.68
C PRO A 302 22.84 -1.76 20.44
N ALA A 303 21.70 -1.63 19.75
CA ALA A 303 21.51 -0.45 18.90
C ALA A 303 21.63 0.82 19.79
N PRO A 304 22.11 1.97 19.30
CA PRO A 304 22.35 3.13 20.16
C PRO A 304 21.10 3.54 20.96
N LYS A 305 21.22 3.54 22.30
CA LYS A 305 20.15 3.71 23.31
C LYS A 305 19.16 2.55 23.52
N LEU A 306 19.30 1.43 22.79
CA LEU A 306 18.42 0.28 23.01
C LEU A 306 18.68 -0.39 24.36
N ALA A 307 19.92 -0.40 24.87
CA ALA A 307 20.20 -0.87 26.24
C ALA A 307 19.51 -0.02 27.32
N ASP A 308 19.29 1.27 27.06
CA ASP A 308 18.58 2.19 27.97
C ASP A 308 17.05 2.01 27.91
N THR A 309 16.56 1.18 26.98
CA THR A 309 15.13 0.86 26.78
C THR A 309 14.81 -0.64 26.83
N ILE A 310 15.83 -1.50 26.95
CA ILE A 310 15.68 -2.83 27.55
C ILE A 310 15.39 -2.62 29.03
N LEU A 311 14.10 -2.54 29.36
CA LEU A 311 13.65 -2.97 30.67
C LEU A 311 14.07 -4.43 30.82
N ASP A 312 14.81 -4.77 31.87
CA ASP A 312 14.98 -6.15 32.30
C ASP A 312 13.57 -6.68 32.63
N PHE A 313 12.95 -7.38 31.67
CA PHE A 313 11.56 -7.81 31.78
C PHE A 313 11.49 -9.05 32.69
N GLU A 314 11.59 -8.73 33.98
CA GLU A 314 11.11 -9.46 35.12
C GLU A 314 11.78 -10.84 35.30
N SER A 315 12.92 -10.86 36.00
CA SER A 315 13.39 -12.05 36.73
C SER A 315 12.28 -12.67 37.60
N ASP A 316 11.35 -11.83 38.05
CA ASP A 316 10.47 -12.08 39.20
C ASP A 316 9.05 -12.52 38.81
N TYR A 317 8.68 -12.58 37.52
CA TYR A 317 7.39 -13.13 37.12
C TYR A 317 7.39 -14.66 37.27
N PRO A 318 6.52 -15.23 38.13
CA PRO A 318 6.42 -16.67 38.29
C PRO A 318 5.82 -17.27 37.01
N ILE A 319 6.52 -18.22 36.40
CA ILE A 319 6.03 -18.96 35.23
C ILE A 319 4.68 -19.60 35.62
N PRO A 320 3.57 -19.30 34.91
CA PRO A 320 2.28 -19.89 35.24
C PRO A 320 2.34 -21.42 35.12
N PRO A 321 1.76 -22.20 36.06
CA PRO A 321 1.88 -23.66 36.08
C PRO A 321 1.02 -24.37 35.01
N HIS A 322 0.69 -23.68 33.92
CA HIS A 322 -0.32 -24.06 32.93
C HIS A 322 0.29 -24.68 31.66
N GLY A 323 1.16 -25.67 31.86
CA GLY A 323 1.34 -26.73 30.87
C GLY A 323 0.10 -27.64 30.81
N PRO A 324 -0.13 -28.37 29.70
CA PRO A 324 -1.20 -29.37 29.65
C PRO A 324 -0.94 -30.48 30.71
N PRO A 325 -2.00 -30.96 31.40
CA PRO A 325 -1.85 -31.88 32.53
C PRO A 325 -1.37 -33.26 32.09
N GLY A 326 -0.06 -33.49 32.17
CA GLY A 326 0.54 -34.80 31.88
C GLY A 326 2.01 -34.77 31.45
N LYS A 327 2.54 -33.61 31.02
CA LYS A 327 3.96 -33.47 30.67
C LYS A 327 4.54 -32.18 31.23
N SER A 328 5.58 -32.31 32.04
CA SER A 328 6.55 -31.22 32.21
C SER A 328 7.19 -30.94 30.86
N TRP A 329 7.07 -29.70 30.37
CA TRP A 329 8.09 -29.15 29.47
C TRP A 329 9.45 -29.29 30.17
N GLY A 330 10.49 -29.65 29.42
CA GLY A 330 11.69 -30.27 29.97
C GLY A 330 12.26 -29.52 31.18
N SER A 331 12.47 -30.24 32.29
CA SER A 331 13.06 -29.69 33.51
C SER A 331 14.41 -29.04 33.21
N ASP A 332 14.61 -27.80 33.64
CA ASP A 332 15.72 -26.91 33.29
C ASP A 332 17.09 -27.32 33.92
N ASP A 333 17.50 -28.59 33.77
CA ASP A 333 18.71 -29.19 34.35
C ASP A 333 19.87 -29.43 33.35
N HIS A 334 19.73 -29.01 32.08
CA HIS A 334 20.69 -29.35 31.01
C HIS A 334 21.42 -28.19 30.33
N MET A 335 21.32 -26.96 30.85
CA MET A 335 22.19 -25.84 30.44
C MET A 335 23.06 -25.23 31.56
N ALA A 336 23.00 -25.75 32.80
CA ALA A 336 23.80 -25.24 33.92
C ALA A 336 25.27 -25.69 33.93
N GLN A 337 25.68 -26.68 33.11
CA GLN A 337 27.01 -27.31 33.21
C GLN A 337 27.83 -27.29 31.90
N LYS A 338 28.26 -26.09 31.46
CA LYS A 338 29.38 -25.97 30.48
C LYS A 338 30.45 -24.89 30.76
N ASN A 339 30.24 -23.98 31.72
CA ASN A 339 31.23 -22.94 32.05
C ASN A 339 31.99 -23.24 33.35
N ALA A 340 32.62 -24.42 33.44
CA ALA A 340 33.35 -24.86 34.64
C ALA A 340 34.53 -25.82 34.33
N SER A 341 35.42 -25.47 33.38
CA SER A 341 36.68 -26.20 33.10
C SER A 341 37.74 -25.37 32.37
N ALA A 342 38.05 -24.18 32.89
CA ALA A 342 39.27 -23.39 32.70
C ALA A 342 39.20 -22.21 33.70
N ASP A 343 40.24 -21.81 34.44
CA ASP A 343 41.66 -22.20 34.40
C ASP A 343 42.15 -22.85 35.70
N ILE A 344 43.27 -23.57 35.61
CA ILE A 344 44.14 -23.86 36.76
C ILE A 344 45.55 -23.35 36.46
N GLY A 345 45.95 -22.28 37.18
CA GLY A 345 47.34 -22.01 37.53
C GLY A 345 48.16 -21.10 36.60
N ALA A 346 48.45 -19.89 37.10
CA ALA A 346 49.73 -19.20 36.90
C ALA A 346 49.91 -18.08 37.94
N ASN A 347 50.92 -18.23 38.82
CA ASN A 347 51.61 -17.20 39.65
C ASN A 347 50.75 -16.31 40.59
N GLU A 348 51.27 -15.80 41.71
CA GLU A 348 52.63 -15.85 42.30
C GLU A 348 52.55 -15.99 43.83
#